data_AF-C2FRW5-F1
#
_entry.id   AF-C2FRW5-F1
#
_cell.length_a   1.000
_cell.length_b   1.000
_cell.length_c   1.000
_cell.angle_alpha   90.00
_cell.angle_beta   90.00
_cell.angle_gamma   90.00
#
_symmetry.space_group_name_H-M   'P 1'
#
loop_
_entity.id
_entity.type
_entity.pdbx_description
1 polymer ?
#
loop_
_entity_poly.entity_id
_entity_poly.type
_entity_poly.pdbx_seq_one_letter_code
_entity_poly.pdbx_strand_id
1 'polypeptide(L)'
;MITGLIGAGGGFLIIPALVNLLKLPMKTAVGTSLVIISINSLMGFLFSLPHTSVQWGFLLSIASIAIIGILIGSYLSTKIKASKLKPAFGWFVLVMGIYIIVKETLLH
;
A
#
# COMPACT_ATOMS: atom_id res chain seq x y z
N MET A 1 8.51 -15.57 -2.64
CA MET A 1 8.69 -16.08 -1.26
C MET A 1 9.05 -14.98 -0.25
N ILE A 2 9.91 -14.00 -0.58
CA ILE A 2 10.26 -12.89 0.33
C ILE A 2 9.15 -11.82 0.48
N THR A 3 8.30 -11.66 -0.53
CA THR A 3 7.18 -10.68 -0.52
C THR A 3 5.99 -11.11 0.34
N GLY A 4 5.87 -12.40 0.66
CA GLY A 4 4.80 -12.94 1.51
C GLY A 4 5.10 -12.87 3.01
N LEU A 5 6.39 -12.80 3.40
CA LEU A 5 6.81 -12.80 4.80
C LEU A 5 6.42 -11.52 5.57
N ILE A 6 6.12 -10.43 4.85
CA ILE A 6 5.82 -9.11 5.43
C ILE A 6 4.30 -8.84 5.43
N GLY A 7 3.49 -9.74 4.86
CA GLY A 7 2.01 -9.66 4.85
C GLY A 7 1.39 -8.49 4.05
N ALA A 8 2.14 -7.43 3.73
CA ALA A 8 1.62 -6.19 3.15
C ALA A 8 1.78 -6.06 1.63
N GLY A 9 2.51 -6.98 0.97
CA GLY A 9 3.08 -6.73 -0.36
C GLY A 9 4.16 -5.65 -0.26
N GLY A 10 5.36 -5.89 -0.78
CA GLY A 10 6.55 -5.02 -0.55
C GLY A 10 6.43 -3.53 -0.94
N GLY A 11 5.27 -3.06 -1.41
CA GLY A 11 4.96 -1.67 -1.75
C GLY A 11 5.12 -0.67 -0.62
N PHE A 12 4.92 -1.07 0.64
CA PHE A 12 5.10 -0.18 1.78
C PHE A 12 6.56 0.30 1.95
N LEU A 13 7.53 -0.56 1.61
CA LEU A 13 8.97 -0.27 1.71
C LEU A 13 9.50 0.51 0.50
N ILE A 14 8.78 0.49 -0.63
CA ILE A 14 9.16 1.23 -1.85
C ILE A 14 9.20 2.74 -1.62
N ILE A 15 8.26 3.29 -0.83
CA ILE A 15 8.17 4.72 -0.57
C ILE A 15 9.42 5.24 0.20
N PRO A 16 9.78 4.72 1.38
CA PRO A 16 10.97 5.16 2.08
C PRO A 16 12.26 4.87 1.30
N ALA A 17 12.32 3.79 0.52
CA ALA A 17 13.46 3.53 -0.37
C ALA A 17 13.62 4.64 -1.43
N LEU A 18 12.56 5.01 -2.15
CA LEU A 18 12.61 6.08 -3.16
C LEU A 18 12.92 7.45 -2.56
N VAL A 19 12.39 7.76 -1.37
CA VAL A 19 12.61 9.05 -0.71
C VAL A 19 14.03 9.16 -0.13
N ASN A 20 14.56 8.08 0.46
CA ASN A 20 15.88 8.13 1.10
C ASN A 20 17.03 7.85 0.12
N LEU A 21 16.88 6.93 -0.84
CA LEU A 21 17.94 6.63 -1.82
C LEU A 21 17.95 7.62 -2.98
N LEU A 22 16.80 7.91 -3.59
CA LEU A 22 16.73 8.79 -4.77
C LEU A 22 16.47 10.27 -4.42
N LYS A 23 16.28 10.60 -3.13
CA LYS A 23 16.00 11.97 -2.64
C LYS A 23 14.83 12.66 -3.38
N LEU A 24 13.89 11.87 -3.90
CA LEU A 24 12.76 12.40 -4.65
C LEU A 24 11.81 13.17 -3.72
N PRO A 25 11.16 14.23 -4.21
CA PRO A 25 10.10 14.89 -3.46
C PRO A 25 9.00 13.87 -3.12
N MET A 26 8.55 13.86 -1.87
CA MET A 26 7.60 12.88 -1.32
C MET A 26 6.38 12.67 -2.22
N LYS A 27 5.85 13.76 -2.81
CA LYS A 27 4.71 13.74 -3.72
C LYS A 27 4.96 12.86 -4.96
N THR A 28 6.16 12.95 -5.52
CA THR A 28 6.58 12.16 -6.69
C THR A 28 6.85 10.72 -6.31
N ALA A 29 7.53 10.47 -5.19
CA ALA A 29 7.81 9.12 -4.70
C ALA A 29 6.52 8.32 -4.44
N VAL A 30 5.49 8.95 -3.86
CA VAL A 30 4.17 8.33 -3.68
C VAL A 30 3.53 7.97 -5.02
N GLY A 31 3.54 8.89 -5.99
CA GLY A 31 3.00 8.62 -7.34
C GLY A 31 3.70 7.46 -8.05
N THR A 32 5.05 7.45 -8.05
CA THR A 32 5.84 6.37 -8.67
C THR A 32 5.62 5.03 -7.97
N SER A 33 5.53 5.02 -6.64
CA SER A 33 5.24 3.80 -5.88
C SER A 33 3.89 3.20 -6.25
N LEU A 34 2.86 4.05 -6.42
CA LEU A 34 1.51 3.60 -6.75
C LEU A 34 1.48 2.91 -8.12
N VAL A 35 2.22 3.43 -9.09
CA VAL A 35 2.37 2.81 -10.43
C VAL A 35 3.03 1.43 -10.30
N ILE A 36 4.13 1.33 -9.57
CA ILE A 36 4.85 0.06 -9.36
C ILE A 36 3.95 -0.96 -8.66
N ILE A 37 3.26 -0.55 -7.61
CA ILE A 37 2.33 -1.41 -6.85
C ILE A 37 1.18 -1.88 -7.74
N SER A 38 0.62 -0.99 -8.57
CA SER A 38 -0.48 -1.33 -9.49
C SER A 38 -0.04 -2.36 -10.53
N ILE A 39 1.13 -2.17 -11.14
CA ILE A 39 1.69 -3.11 -12.12
C ILE A 39 1.95 -4.48 -11.46
N ASN A 40 2.61 -4.50 -10.29
CA ASN A 40 2.89 -5.73 -9.57
C ASN A 40 1.61 -6.46 -9.15
N SER A 41 0.57 -5.72 -8.73
CA SER A 41 -0.72 -6.31 -8.35
C SER A 41 -1.47 -6.87 -9.56
N LEU A 42 -1.42 -6.17 -10.70
CA LEU A 42 -2.02 -6.65 -11.95
C LEU A 42 -1.31 -7.90 -12.45
N MET A 43 0.02 -7.91 -12.47
CA MET A 43 0.79 -9.10 -12.81
C MET A 43 0.46 -10.25 -11.85
N GLY A 44 0.47 -10.01 -10.53
CA GLY A 44 0.12 -11.01 -9.53
C GLY A 44 -1.29 -11.57 -9.73
N PHE A 45 -2.26 -10.72 -10.07
CA PHE A 45 -3.62 -11.15 -10.41
C PHE A 45 -3.65 -12.01 -11.67
N LEU A 46 -3.02 -11.56 -12.76
CA LEU A 46 -2.97 -12.29 -14.03
C LEU A 46 -2.31 -13.65 -13.90
N PHE A 47 -1.21 -13.74 -13.13
CA PHE A 47 -0.53 -15.01 -12.85
C PHE A 47 -1.33 -15.93 -11.92
N SER A 48 -2.24 -15.39 -11.09
CA SER A 48 -3.04 -16.17 -10.14
C SER A 48 -4.37 -16.67 -10.73
N LEU A 49 -4.88 -16.02 -11.79
CA LEU A 49 -6.09 -16.41 -12.53
C LEU A 49 -6.13 -17.89 -12.96
N PRO A 50 -5.05 -18.52 -13.46
CA PRO A 50 -5.09 -19.91 -13.93
C PRO A 50 -5.11 -20.93 -12.79
N HIS A 51 -4.68 -20.54 -11.59
CA HIS A 51 -4.40 -21.45 -10.48
C HIS A 51 -5.42 -21.36 -9.34
N THR A 52 -6.35 -20.41 -9.39
CA THR A 52 -7.25 -20.10 -8.27
C THR A 52 -8.69 -19.92 -8.74
N SER A 53 -9.64 -20.61 -8.10
CA SER A 53 -11.06 -20.36 -8.29
C SER A 53 -11.46 -19.00 -7.70
N VAL A 54 -11.44 -17.96 -8.53
CA VAL A 54 -11.76 -16.59 -8.09
C VAL A 54 -13.26 -16.46 -7.86
N GLN A 55 -13.66 -16.13 -6.63
CA GLN A 55 -15.04 -15.78 -6.30
C GLN A 55 -15.34 -14.34 -6.77
N TRP A 56 -15.79 -14.21 -8.01
CA TRP A 56 -16.04 -12.92 -8.67
C TRP A 56 -16.95 -11.98 -7.86
N GLY A 57 -17.94 -12.49 -7.14
CA GLY A 57 -18.81 -11.68 -6.28
C GLY A 57 -18.07 -10.98 -5.12
N PHE A 58 -17.18 -11.71 -4.45
CA PHE A 58 -16.35 -11.15 -3.37
C PHE A 58 -15.30 -10.17 -3.93
N LEU A 59 -14.68 -10.53 -5.06
CA LEU A 59 -13.71 -9.69 -5.75
C LEU A 59 -14.33 -8.34 -6.15
N LEU A 60 -15.51 -8.35 -6.76
CA LEU A 60 -16.22 -7.13 -7.15
C LEU A 60 -16.61 -6.28 -5.95
N SER A 61 -17.13 -6.88 -4.88
CA SER A 61 -17.50 -6.14 -3.68
C SER A 61 -16.29 -5.40 -3.07
N ILE A 62 -15.16 -6.08 -2.91
CA ILE A 62 -13.92 -5.47 -2.42
C ILE A 62 -13.41 -4.42 -3.40
N ALA A 63 -13.43 -4.69 -4.71
CA ALA A 63 -12.99 -3.74 -5.72
C ALA A 63 -13.81 -2.44 -5.67
N SER A 64 -15.13 -2.54 -5.56
CA SER A 64 -16.01 -1.37 -5.43
C SER A 64 -15.69 -0.55 -4.18
N ILE A 65 -15.53 -1.20 -3.02
CA ILE A 65 -15.16 -0.53 -1.77
C ILE A 65 -13.78 0.14 -1.89
N ALA A 66 -12.81 -0.55 -2.49
CA ALA A 66 -11.46 -0.02 -2.70
C ALA A 66 -11.48 1.21 -3.63
N ILE A 67 -12.23 1.16 -4.74
CA ILE A 67 -12.36 2.29 -5.68
C ILE A 67 -12.94 3.51 -4.97
N ILE A 68 -14.01 3.33 -4.19
CA ILE A 68 -14.63 4.43 -3.42
C ILE A 68 -13.63 5.00 -2.41
N GLY A 69 -12.93 4.13 -1.67
CA GLY A 69 -11.89 4.55 -0.72
C GLY A 69 -10.75 5.32 -1.37
N ILE A 70 -10.29 4.89 -2.56
CA ILE A 70 -9.23 5.57 -3.32
C ILE A 70 -9.70 6.94 -3.81
N LEU A 71 -10.93 7.07 -4.31
CA LEU A 71 -11.47 8.35 -4.77
C LEU A 71 -11.55 9.36 -3.62
N ILE A 72 -12.10 8.95 -2.48
CA ILE A 72 -12.20 9.79 -1.27
C ILE A 72 -10.81 10.14 -0.74
N GLY A 73 -9.91 9.15 -0.66
CA GLY A 73 -8.55 9.32 -0.18
C GLY A 73 -7.71 10.24 -1.08
N SER A 74 -7.83 10.09 -2.40
CA SER A 74 -7.16 10.94 -3.39
C SER A 74 -7.65 12.39 -3.31
N TYR A 75 -8.97 12.58 -3.19
CA TYR A 75 -9.56 13.91 -3.00
C TYR A 75 -9.06 14.56 -1.71
N LEU A 76 -9.04 13.84 -0.60
CA LEU A 76 -8.56 14.36 0.68
C LEU A 76 -7.05 14.64 0.67
N SER A 77 -6.27 13.80 -0.03
CA SER A 77 -4.82 13.94 -0.16
C SER A 77 -4.41 15.20 -0.91
N THR A 78 -5.19 15.64 -1.90
CA THR A 78 -4.91 16.91 -2.62
C THR A 78 -5.09 18.16 -1.77
N LYS A 79 -5.90 18.11 -0.70
CA LYS A 79 -6.08 19.22 0.26
C LYS A 79 -4.94 19.34 1.28
N ILE A 80 -4.10 18.30 1.42
CA ILE A 80 -3.03 18.28 2.42
C ILE A 80 -1.71 18.73 1.78
N LYS A 81 -1.11 19.80 2.32
CA LYS A 81 0.22 20.29 1.89
C LYS A 81 1.26 19.17 2.07
N ALA A 82 2.08 18.94 1.05
CA ALA A 82 3.12 17.88 1.03
C ALA A 82 4.07 17.92 2.25
N SER A 83 4.25 19.10 2.86
CA SER A 83 5.03 19.30 4.08
C SER A 83 4.46 18.58 5.33
N LYS A 84 3.13 18.40 5.42
CA LYS A 84 2.49 17.62 6.49
C LYS A 84 2.33 16.14 6.16
N LEU A 85 2.41 15.76 4.88
CA LEU A 85 2.26 14.38 4.43
C LEU A 85 3.41 13.48 4.90
N LYS A 86 4.64 14.03 4.95
CA LYS A 86 5.85 13.31 5.36
C LYS A 86 5.80 12.85 6.84
N PRO A 87 5.54 13.73 7.83
CA PRO A 87 5.41 13.28 9.22
C PRO A 87 4.15 12.44 9.46
N ALA A 88 3.04 12.71 8.78
CA ALA A 88 1.82 11.91 8.91
C ALA A 88 2.01 10.45 8.45
N PHE A 89 2.67 10.25 7.31
CA PHE A 89 3.01 8.91 6.83
C PHE A 89 3.97 8.20 7.79
N GLY A 90 5.00 8.90 8.29
CA GLY A 90 5.92 8.37 9.28
C GLY A 90 5.21 7.91 10.56
N TRP A 91 4.27 8.71 11.09
CA TRP A 91 3.50 8.33 12.27
C TRP A 91 2.59 7.13 11.99
N PHE A 92 1.93 7.10 10.83
CA PHE A 92 1.11 5.95 10.41
C PHE A 92 1.92 4.66 10.35
N VAL A 93 3.10 4.71 9.71
CA VAL A 93 4.05 3.59 9.64
C VAL A 93 4.44 3.10 11.05
N LEU A 94 4.74 4.02 11.95
CA LEU A 94 5.20 3.72 13.30
C LEU A 94 4.07 3.07 14.13
N VAL A 95 2.86 3.62 14.05
CA VAL A 95 1.66 3.03 14.68
C VAL A 95 1.39 1.63 14.13
N MET A 96 1.46 1.44 12.81
CA MET A 96 1.20 0.14 12.21
C MET A 96 2.30 -0.88 12.56
N GLY A 97 3.56 -0.44 12.67
CA GLY A 97 4.66 -1.26 13.16
C GLY A 97 4.45 -1.71 14.62
N ILE A 98 4.07 -0.79 15.51
CA ILE A 98 3.71 -1.13 16.89
C ILE A 98 2.53 -2.09 16.92
N TYR A 99 1.48 -1.83 16.14
CA TYR A 99 0.31 -2.70 16.07
C TYR A 99 0.66 -4.12 15.62
N ILE A 100 1.50 -4.27 14.60
CA ILE A 100 1.98 -5.58 14.14
C ILE A 100 2.79 -6.26 15.24
N ILE A 101 3.72 -5.56 15.90
CA ILE A 101 4.51 -6.13 17.00
C ILE A 101 3.60 -6.58 18.15
N VAL A 102 2.64 -5.75 18.55
CA VAL A 102 1.67 -6.08 19.60
C VAL A 102 0.84 -7.30 19.18
N LYS A 103 0.30 -7.32 17.95
CA LYS A 103 -0.47 -8.46 17.47
C LYS A 103 0.39 -9.74 17.39
N GLU A 104 1.64 -9.65 16.96
CA GLU A 104 2.51 -10.81 16.86
C GLU A 104 3.04 -11.28 18.24
N THR A 105 3.15 -10.39 19.22
CA THR A 105 3.71 -10.72 20.54
C THR A 105 2.63 -11.06 21.58
N LEU A 106 1.44 -10.46 21.50
CA LEU A 106 0.34 -10.62 22.48
C LEU A 106 -0.79 -11.55 22.01
N LEU A 107 -0.90 -11.85 20.71
CA LEU A 107 -1.97 -12.67 20.12
C LEU A 107 -1.46 -14.02 19.58
N HIS A 108 -0.26 -14.45 20.00
CA HIS A 108 0.15 -15.87 19.95
C HIS A 108 -0.47 -16.65 21.11
#